data_AF-A0A437J372-F1
#
_entry.id   AF-A0A437J372-F1
#
_cell.length_a   1.000
_cell.length_b   1.000
_cell.length_c   1.000
_cell.angle_alpha   90.00
_cell.angle_beta   90.00
_cell.angle_gamma   90.00
#
_symmetry.space_group_name_H-M   'P 1'
#
loop_
_entity.id
_entity.type
_entity.pdbx_description
1 polymer ?
#
loop_
_entity_poly.entity_id
_entity_poly.type
_entity_poly.pdbx_seq_one_letter_code
_entity_poly.pdbx_strand_id
1 'polypeptide(L)' 'MPGGSSWRSPSTADQYRDHDYADFAQEFLHRNADYRRDYAETEERIARFPSVEHHEKEGLSRRWGLSFPHRSTSKSAP' A
#
# COMPACT_ATOMS: atom_id res chain seq x y z
N MET A 1 -40.63 -2.48 -4.06
CA MET A 1 -39.50 -1.53 -3.98
C MET A 1 -38.29 -2.30 -3.47
N PRO A 2 -37.15 -2.36 -4.19
CA PRO A 2 -35.99 -3.10 -3.69
C PRO A 2 -35.42 -2.36 -2.47
N GLY A 3 -35.16 -3.11 -1.41
CA GLY A 3 -34.59 -2.62 -0.16
C GLY A 3 -33.26 -1.93 -0.44
N GLY A 4 -33.10 -0.73 0.13
CA GLY A 4 -31.86 0.01 0.05
C GLY A 4 -30.70 -0.87 0.50
N SER A 5 -29.64 -0.87 -0.30
CA SER A 5 -28.36 -1.47 0.07
C SER A 5 -27.95 -0.90 1.42
N SER A 6 -28.18 -1.69 2.47
CA SER A 6 -27.74 -1.42 3.82
C SER A 6 -26.22 -1.64 3.84
N TRP A 7 -25.47 -0.75 3.19
CA TRP A 7 -24.01 -0.82 3.18
C TRP A 7 -23.42 -0.72 4.60
N ARG A 8 -24.25 -0.32 5.58
CA ARG A 8 -23.97 -0.30 7.02
C ARG A 8 -24.48 -1.52 7.80
N SER A 9 -25.05 -2.55 7.17
CA SER A 9 -25.42 -3.75 7.94
C SER A 9 -24.16 -4.52 8.36
N PRO A 10 -24.15 -5.09 9.58
CA PRO A 10 -23.08 -5.96 10.03
C PRO A 10 -22.80 -7.11 9.06
N SER A 11 -23.85 -7.68 8.45
CA SER A 11 -23.75 -8.75 7.45
C SER A 11 -23.00 -8.33 6.18
N THR A 12 -23.02 -7.05 5.84
CA THR A 12 -22.29 -6.50 4.71
C THR A 12 -20.80 -6.41 5.04
N ALA A 13 -20.44 -5.88 6.21
CA ALA A 13 -19.04 -5.84 6.66
C ALA A 13 -18.43 -7.25 6.76
N ASP A 14 -19.19 -8.26 7.21
CA ASP A 14 -18.75 -9.66 7.23
C ASP A 14 -18.57 -10.24 5.82
N GLN A 15 -19.44 -9.91 4.87
CA GLN A 15 -19.30 -10.33 3.46
C GLN A 15 -18.04 -9.79 2.81
N TYR A 16 -17.58 -8.61 3.20
CA TYR A 16 -16.35 -8.02 2.67
C TYR A 16 -15.12 -8.20 3.56
N ARG A 17 -15.22 -8.94 4.66
CA ARG A 17 -14.11 -9.14 5.58
C ARG A 17 -12.93 -9.89 4.95
N ASP A 18 -13.23 -10.77 4.00
CA ASP A 18 -12.24 -11.58 3.29
C ASP A 18 -11.83 -10.94 1.94
N HIS A 19 -12.37 -9.75 1.60
CA HIS A 19 -11.92 -9.02 0.42
C HIS A 19 -10.55 -8.41 0.65
N ASP A 20 -9.67 -8.56 -0.33
CA ASP A 20 -8.32 -7.99 -0.30
C ASP A 20 -8.39 -6.48 -0.55
N TYR A 21 -8.73 -5.74 0.50
CA TYR A 21 -8.75 -4.28 0.48
C TYR A 21 -7.38 -3.67 0.20
N ALA A 22 -6.30 -4.40 0.48
CA ALA A 22 -4.95 -3.95 0.21
C ALA A 22 -4.69 -3.94 -1.29
N ASP A 23 -5.05 -5.01 -2.00
CA ASP A 23 -5.00 -5.06 -3.46
C ASP A 23 -5.84 -3.95 -4.09
N PHE A 24 -7.05 -3.73 -3.56
CA PHE A 24 -7.94 -2.68 -4.05
C PHE A 24 -7.37 -1.28 -3.83
N ALA A 25 -6.73 -1.02 -2.69
CA ALA A 25 -6.02 0.23 -2.42
C ALA A 25 -4.81 0.41 -3.33
N GLN A 26 -4.08 -0.67 -3.62
CA GLN A 26 -2.93 -0.66 -4.52
C GLN A 26 -3.34 -0.27 -5.94
N GLU A 27 -4.51 -0.70 -6.40
CA GLU A 27 -5.07 -0.34 -7.70
C GLU A 27 -5.36 1.17 -7.85
N PHE A 28 -5.67 1.90 -6.77
CA PHE A 28 -5.81 3.36 -6.80
C PHE A 28 -4.45 4.06 -6.95
N LEU A 29 -3.42 3.54 -6.28
CA LEU A 29 -2.06 4.06 -6.40
C LEU A 29 -1.52 3.86 -7.82
N HIS A 30 -1.71 2.68 -8.40
CA HIS A 30 -1.28 2.39 -9.76
C HIS A 30 -1.97 3.27 -10.82
N ARG A 31 -3.21 3.71 -10.58
CA ARG A 31 -3.92 4.63 -11.49
C ARG A 31 -3.61 6.10 -11.25
N ASN A 32 -2.99 6.45 -10.11
CA ASN A 32 -2.64 7.83 -9.79
C ASN A 32 -1.33 8.24 -10.49
N ALA A 33 -1.40 9.25 -11.37
CA ALA A 33 -0.26 9.72 -12.14
C ALA A 33 0.84 10.35 -11.27
N ASP A 34 0.46 11.04 -10.19
CA ASP A 34 1.41 11.64 -9.26
C ASP A 34 2.12 10.56 -8.44
N TYR A 35 1.41 9.51 -8.01
CA TYR A 35 2.04 8.37 -7.33
C TYR A 35 3.07 7.69 -8.23
N ARG A 36 2.72 7.45 -9.49
CA ARG A 36 3.63 6.82 -10.45
C ARG A 36 4.90 7.65 -10.68
N ARG A 37 4.77 8.98 -10.75
CA ARG A 37 5.92 9.89 -10.87
C ARG A 37 6.78 9.82 -9.62
N ASP A 38 6.19 9.99 -8.44
CA ASP A 38 6.90 9.98 -7.17
C ASP A 38 7.61 8.63 -6.93
N TYR A 39 6.96 7.52 -7.28
CA TYR A 39 7.55 6.18 -7.22
C TYR A 39 8.75 6.06 -8.15
N ALA A 40 8.63 6.47 -9.42
CA ALA A 40 9.73 6.40 -10.39
C ALA A 40 10.92 7.26 -9.95
N GLU A 41 10.68 8.49 -9.49
CA GLU A 41 11.75 9.36 -8.97
C GLU A 41 12.44 8.77 -7.73
N THR A 42 11.67 8.10 -6.86
CA THR A 42 12.22 7.41 -5.68
C THR A 42 13.16 6.29 -6.13
N GLU A 43 12.71 5.43 -7.05
CA GLU A 43 13.52 4.32 -7.57
C GLU A 43 14.78 4.81 -8.29
N GLU A 44 14.71 5.92 -9.03
CA GLU A 44 15.89 6.54 -9.66
C GLU A 44 16.91 7.05 -8.63
N ARG A 45 16.45 7.68 -7.54
CA ARG A 45 17.33 8.13 -6.43
C ARG A 45 18.00 6.94 -5.74
N ILE A 46 17.25 5.88 -5.51
CA ILE A 46 17.76 4.64 -4.91
C ILE A 46 18.79 3.97 -5.82
N ALA A 47 18.51 3.87 -7.12
CA ALA A 47 19.44 3.30 -8.09
C ALA A 47 20.76 4.09 -8.14
N ARG A 48 20.69 5.43 -8.01
CA ARG A 48 21.86 6.29 -7.97
C ARG A 48 22.61 6.22 -6.63
N PHE A 49 21.89 6.04 -5.53
CA PHE A 49 22.43 6.05 -4.17
C PHE A 49 21.77 4.94 -3.32
N PRO A 50 22.22 3.68 -3.43
CA PRO A 50 21.58 2.57 -2.72
C PRO A 50 21.56 2.75 -1.19
N SER A 51 22.51 3.51 -0.62
CA SER A 51 22.56 3.79 0.81
C SER A 51 21.37 4.60 1.35
N VAL A 52 20.62 5.30 0.50
CA VAL A 52 19.44 6.08 0.93
C VAL A 52 18.12 5.32 0.80
N GLU A 53 18.14 4.05 0.36
CA GLU A 53 16.94 3.26 0.08
C GLU A 53 15.90 3.33 1.19
N HIS A 54 16.31 3.10 2.44
CA HIS A 54 15.41 3.14 3.58
C HIS A 54 14.73 4.51 3.73
N HIS A 55 15.49 5.59 3.60
CA HIS A 55 14.99 6.95 3.75
C HIS A 55 14.04 7.33 2.61
N GLU A 56 14.38 6.99 1.37
CA GLU A 56 13.53 7.27 0.20
C GLU A 56 12.21 6.48 0.27
N LYS A 57 12.26 5.19 0.62
CA LYS A 57 11.06 4.37 0.82
C LYS A 57 10.20 4.85 1.98
N GLU A 58 10.80 5.27 3.09
CA GLU A 58 10.09 5.85 4.23
C GLU A 58 9.41 7.17 3.86
N GLY A 59 10.11 8.04 3.11
CA GLY A 59 9.57 9.30 2.61
C GLY A 59 8.38 9.10 1.68
N LEU A 60 8.47 8.13 0.76
CA LEU A 60 7.36 7.75 -0.12
C LEU A 60 6.17 7.19 0.69
N SER A 61 6.43 6.35 1.68
CA SER A 61 5.40 5.78 2.56
C SER A 61 4.61 6.86 3.28
N ARG A 62 5.29 7.79 3.94
CA ARG A 62 4.64 8.87 4.71
C ARG A 62 3.80 9.78 3.84
N ARG A 63 4.26 10.05 2.62
CA ARG A 63 3.58 10.94 1.66
C ARG A 63 2.29 10.32 1.12
N TRP A 64 2.28 9.02 0.88
CA TRP A 64 1.15 8.30 0.29
C TRP A 64 0.33 7.49 1.30
N GLY A 65 0.67 7.57 2.59
CA GLY A 65 -0.02 6.84 3.66
C GLY A 65 0.16 5.33 3.58
N LEU A 66 1.28 4.86 3.01
CA LEU A 66 1.57 3.43 2.87
C LEU A 66 2.19 2.87 4.14
N SER A 67 1.85 1.63 4.44
CA SER A 67 2.52 0.84 5.47
C SER A 67 3.14 -0.37 4.79
N PHE A 68 4.46 -0.36 4.60
CA PHE A 68 5.15 -1.54 4.09
C PHE A 68 5.36 -2.52 5.24
N PRO A 69 4.99 -3.81 5.09
CA PRO A 69 5.34 -4.80 6.07
C PRO A 69 6.87 -4.85 6.16
N HIS A 70 7.40 -4.45 7.31
CA HIS A 70 8.80 -4.67 7.63
C HIS A 70 8.98 -6.18 7.66
N ARG A 71 9.61 -6.75 6.62
CA ARG A 71 10.06 -8.14 6.70
C ARG A 71 11.14 -8.13 7.78
N SER A 72 10.74 -8.48 9.00
CA SER A 72 11.68 -8.90 10.02
C SER A 72 12.45 -10.05 9.41
N THR A 73 13.72 -9.80 9.06
CA THR A 73 14.64 -10.87 8.73
C THR A 73 14.85 -11.65 10.02
N SER A 74 13.94 -12.58 10.32
CA SER A 74 14.23 -13.63 11.27
C SER A 74 15.34 -14.43 10.63
N LYS A 75 16.58 -14.05 10.96
CA LYS A 75 17.76 -14.86 10.72
C LYS A 75 17.52 -16.15 11.49
N SER A 76 17.04 -17.18 10.80
CA SER A 76 17.11 -18.55 11.33
C SER A 76 18.58 -18.82 11.62
N ALA A 77 18.86 -19.17 12.87
CA ALA A 77 20.15 -19.60 13.34
C ALA A 77 19.95 -20.85 14.19
N PRO A 78 20.97 -21.71 14.28
CA PRO A 78 21.53 -22.55 13.23
C PRO A 78 20.77 -23.87 13.04
#